data_AF-A0A9C9NDN3-F1
#
_entry.id   AF-A0A9C9NDN3-F1
#
_cell.length_a   1.000
_cell.length_b   1.000
_cell.length_c   1.000
_cell.angle_alpha   90.00
_cell.angle_beta   90.00
_cell.angle_gamma   90.00
#
_symmetry.space_group_name_H-M   'P 1'
#
loop_
_entity.id
_entity.type
_entity.pdbx_description
1 polymer ?
#
loop_
_entity_poly.entity_id
_entity_poly.type
_entity_poly.pdbx_seq_one_letter_code
_entity_poly.pdbx_strand_id
1 'polypeptide(L)'
;MDAANDKASGPDATARRSASGSSPIWRPSSRCRRHAQRKRAKSHAHHLLVLHDVAHVAGARLGAMQALCTALGDHHDLHVLRRRLEAMDSRSGIEAELEARLKMITVRQDALAAKALAAGGRLFRTRAAAHHPDFPNAALDGRGRDPFGSSAAVRPAAP
;
A
#
# COMPACT_ATOMS: atom_id res chain seq x y z
N MET A 1 2.41 -25.47 -29.56
CA MET A 1 3.87 -25.41 -29.74
C MET A 1 4.31 -23.98 -29.49
N ASP A 2 4.16 -23.41 -28.30
CA ASP A 2 4.69 -23.73 -26.96
C ASP A 2 5.94 -22.92 -26.60
N ALA A 3 5.91 -22.45 -25.36
CA ALA A 3 6.96 -21.81 -24.55
C ALA A 3 7.24 -20.31 -24.84
N ALA A 4 7.40 -19.41 -23.86
CA ALA A 4 7.56 -19.58 -22.42
C ALA A 4 7.00 -18.37 -21.67
N ASN A 5 6.16 -18.68 -20.69
CA ASN A 5 5.67 -17.83 -19.61
C ASN A 5 6.65 -18.00 -18.45
N ASP A 6 7.59 -17.08 -18.27
CA ASP A 6 8.48 -17.10 -17.11
C ASP A 6 8.00 -16.10 -16.06
N LYS A 7 7.23 -16.63 -15.10
CA LYS A 7 6.82 -15.91 -13.90
C LYS A 7 8.00 -15.92 -12.93
N ALA A 8 8.71 -14.81 -12.87
CA ALA A 8 9.56 -14.48 -11.72
C ALA A 8 8.70 -14.27 -10.46
N SER A 9 8.28 -15.38 -9.85
CA SER A 9 7.64 -15.47 -8.53
C SER A 9 8.71 -15.85 -7.51
N GLY A 10 9.61 -14.91 -7.20
CA GLY A 10 10.60 -15.04 -6.14
C GLY A 10 10.40 -13.97 -5.05
N PRO A 11 10.72 -14.26 -3.78
CA PRO A 11 10.57 -13.34 -2.64
C PRO A 11 11.37 -12.03 -2.79
N ASP A 12 12.37 -11.99 -3.66
CA ASP A 12 13.15 -10.79 -3.99
C ASP A 12 12.39 -9.78 -4.87
N ALA A 13 11.42 -10.24 -5.65
CA ALA A 13 10.58 -9.38 -6.48
C ALA A 13 9.59 -8.53 -5.64
N THR A 14 9.31 -8.96 -4.41
CA THR A 14 8.52 -8.21 -3.43
C THR A 14 9.31 -7.12 -2.72
N ALA A 15 10.59 -7.36 -2.41
CA ALA A 15 11.47 -6.37 -1.76
C ALA A 15 11.90 -5.24 -2.71
N ARG A 16 12.13 -5.55 -4.00
CA ARG A 16 12.53 -4.54 -4.99
C ARG A 16 11.38 -3.62 -5.40
N ARG A 17 10.12 -4.06 -5.26
CA ARG A 17 8.90 -3.28 -5.57
C ARG A 17 8.52 -2.27 -4.48
N SER A 18 9.02 -2.45 -3.25
CA SER A 18 8.86 -1.51 -2.13
C SER A 18 10.00 -0.50 -2.03
N ALA A 19 11.18 -0.80 -2.61
CA ALA A 19 12.38 0.05 -2.50
C ALA A 19 12.57 1.06 -3.65
N SER A 20 11.95 0.88 -4.83
CA SER A 20 12.08 1.85 -5.93
C SER A 20 11.16 3.07 -5.75
N GLY A 21 11.63 4.02 -4.93
CA GLY A 21 11.77 5.40 -5.38
C GLY A 21 10.48 6.16 -5.64
N SER A 22 9.76 6.47 -4.57
CA SER A 22 8.86 7.60 -4.33
C SER A 22 7.79 7.05 -3.42
N SER A 23 7.84 7.34 -2.12
CA SER A 23 6.61 7.25 -1.31
C SER A 23 5.56 8.00 -2.13
N PRO A 24 4.51 7.34 -2.66
CA PRO A 24 3.55 8.06 -3.46
C PRO A 24 2.91 9.00 -2.47
N ILE A 25 3.37 10.25 -2.46
CA ILE A 25 2.74 11.34 -1.74
C ILE A 25 1.28 11.12 -2.04
N TRP A 26 0.52 10.80 -0.99
CA TRP A 26 -0.86 10.42 -1.14
C TRP A 26 -1.56 11.64 -1.74
N ARG A 27 -1.69 11.66 -3.06
CA ARG A 27 -2.16 12.80 -3.85
C ARG A 27 -3.58 12.51 -4.31
N PRO A 28 -4.42 13.56 -4.46
CA PRO A 28 -5.67 13.46 -5.17
C PRO A 28 -5.37 12.88 -6.56
N SER A 29 -5.86 11.67 -6.81
CA SER A 29 -5.46 10.88 -7.96
C SER A 29 -6.67 10.56 -8.83
N SER A 30 -6.46 10.37 -10.14
CA SER A 30 -7.51 9.98 -11.07
C SER A 30 -8.20 8.67 -10.65
N ARG A 31 -9.40 8.40 -11.20
CA ARG A 31 -10.23 7.24 -10.84
C ARG A 31 -9.45 5.91 -10.80
N CYS A 32 -8.63 5.64 -11.82
CA CYS A 32 -7.82 4.42 -11.90
C CYS A 32 -6.84 4.28 -10.73
N ARG A 33 -6.28 5.39 -10.27
CA ARG A 33 -5.33 5.40 -9.14
C ARG A 33 -6.05 5.20 -7.81
N ARG A 34 -7.26 5.73 -7.61
CA ARG A 34 -8.06 5.46 -6.39
C ARG A 34 -8.43 3.99 -6.22
N HIS A 35 -8.76 3.29 -7.30
CA HIS A 35 -9.03 1.85 -7.25
C HIS A 35 -7.77 1.05 -6.87
N ALA A 36 -6.62 1.39 -7.44
CA ALA A 36 -5.34 0.77 -7.07
C ALA A 36 -4.96 1.07 -5.62
N GLN A 37 -5.16 2.31 -5.16
CA GLN A 37 -4.96 2.73 -3.77
C GLN A 37 -5.81 1.91 -2.81
N ARG A 38 -7.09 1.67 -3.12
CA ARG A 38 -7.97 0.80 -2.32
C ARG A 38 -7.42 -0.62 -2.19
N LYS A 39 -6.98 -1.25 -3.28
CA LYS A 39 -6.41 -2.61 -3.22
C LYS A 39 -5.16 -2.66 -2.34
N ARG A 40 -4.28 -1.67 -2.48
CA ARG A 40 -3.06 -1.56 -1.66
C ARG A 40 -3.38 -1.33 -0.19
N ALA A 41 -4.31 -0.44 0.13
CA ALA A 41 -4.75 -0.19 1.50
C ALA A 41 -5.32 -1.46 2.13
N LYS A 42 -6.18 -2.20 1.41
CA LYS A 42 -6.75 -3.47 1.88
C LYS A 42 -5.67 -4.53 2.14
N SER A 43 -4.72 -4.67 1.23
CA SER A 43 -3.58 -5.59 1.42
C SER A 43 -2.73 -5.20 2.63
N HIS A 44 -2.46 -3.91 2.83
CA HIS A 44 -1.68 -3.46 3.97
C HIS A 44 -2.44 -3.63 5.30
N ALA A 45 -3.75 -3.35 5.33
CA ALA A 45 -4.61 -3.66 6.48
C ALA A 45 -4.55 -5.14 6.86
N HIS A 46 -4.57 -6.03 5.86
CA HIS A 46 -4.48 -7.47 6.12
C HIS A 46 -3.13 -7.85 6.75
N HIS A 47 -2.01 -7.30 6.26
CA HIS A 47 -0.71 -7.53 6.91
C HIS A 47 -0.66 -6.97 8.33
N LEU A 48 -1.24 -5.78 8.57
CA LEU A 48 -1.30 -5.20 9.91
C LEU A 48 -2.18 -6.02 10.86
N LEU A 49 -3.24 -6.65 10.35
CA LEU A 49 -4.09 -7.56 11.12
C LEU A 49 -3.31 -8.81 11.53
N VAL A 50 -2.55 -9.42 10.62
CA VAL A 50 -1.70 -10.58 10.93
C VAL A 50 -0.61 -10.21 11.95
N LEU A 51 -0.05 -9.01 11.86
CA LEU A 51 0.99 -8.53 12.77
C LEU A 51 0.44 -7.95 14.09
N HIS A 52 -0.88 -7.81 14.21
CA HIS A 52 -1.53 -7.11 15.33
C HIS A 52 -1.13 -7.69 16.69
N ASP A 53 -1.11 -9.01 16.78
CA ASP A 53 -0.91 -9.72 18.05
C ASP A 53 0.59 -9.89 18.42
N VAL A 54 1.49 -9.67 17.45
CA VAL A 54 2.94 -9.86 17.64
C VAL A 54 3.71 -8.54 17.71
N ALA A 55 3.16 -7.44 17.19
CA ALA A 55 3.81 -6.14 17.16
C ALA A 55 2.92 -5.05 17.74
N HIS A 56 3.28 -4.53 18.92
CA HIS A 56 2.53 -3.49 19.63
C HIS A 56 2.22 -2.24 18.77
N VAL A 57 3.11 -1.90 17.83
CA VAL A 57 2.91 -0.77 16.90
C VAL A 57 1.86 -1.02 15.80
N ALA A 58 1.48 -2.28 15.57
CA ALA A 58 0.53 -2.66 14.54
C ALA A 58 -0.91 -2.25 14.89
N GLY A 59 -1.31 -2.29 16.16
CA GLY A 59 -2.67 -1.92 16.61
C GLY A 59 -3.07 -0.49 16.24
N ALA A 60 -2.27 0.49 16.62
CA ALA A 60 -2.53 1.90 16.30
C ALA A 60 -2.53 2.16 14.78
N ARG A 61 -1.64 1.49 14.03
CA ARG A 61 -1.60 1.60 12.56
C ARG A 61 -2.79 0.92 11.90
N LEU A 62 -3.26 -0.20 12.46
CA LEU A 62 -4.39 -0.96 11.93
C LEU A 62 -5.67 -0.13 11.97
N GLY A 63 -5.98 0.53 13.09
CA GLY A 63 -7.16 1.39 13.19
C GLY A 63 -7.14 2.54 12.16
N ALA A 64 -6.00 3.20 11.99
CA ALA A 64 -5.83 4.22 10.96
C ALA A 64 -5.96 3.65 9.53
N MET A 65 -5.45 2.45 9.28
CA MET A 65 -5.56 1.76 7.99
C MET A 65 -6.99 1.33 7.68
N GLN A 66 -7.74 0.85 8.68
CA GLN A 66 -9.15 0.52 8.55
C GLN A 66 -9.97 1.76 8.18
N ALA A 67 -9.74 2.89 8.86
CA ALA A 67 -10.40 4.15 8.51
C ALA A 67 -10.11 4.59 7.06
N LEU A 68 -8.88 4.40 6.59
CA LEU A 68 -8.52 4.64 5.18
C LEU A 68 -9.27 3.69 4.23
N CYS A 69 -9.31 2.39 4.57
CA CYS A 69 -10.01 1.38 3.76
C CYS A 69 -11.51 1.67 3.66
N THR A 70 -12.16 2.05 4.77
CA THR A 70 -13.58 2.42 4.80
C THR A 70 -13.86 3.62 3.90
N ALA A 71 -13.10 4.71 4.04
CA ALA A 71 -13.31 5.90 3.22
C ALA A 71 -13.14 5.62 1.71
N LEU A 72 -12.17 4.78 1.33
CA LEU A 72 -11.96 4.35 -0.05
C LEU A 72 -13.03 3.37 -0.54
N GLY A 73 -13.56 2.54 0.35
CA GLY A 73 -14.69 1.63 0.10
C GLY A 73 -15.95 2.41 -0.24
N ASP A 74 -16.40 3.27 0.68
CA ASP A 74 -17.58 4.11 0.51
C ASP A 74 -17.49 4.96 -0.76
N HIS A 75 -16.32 5.55 -1.04
CA HIS A 75 -16.13 6.33 -2.25
C HIS A 75 -16.31 5.45 -3.51
N HIS A 76 -15.81 4.22 -3.48
CA HIS A 76 -15.97 3.28 -4.58
C HIS A 76 -17.43 2.86 -4.77
N ASP A 77 -18.15 2.61 -3.67
CA ASP A 77 -19.55 2.21 -3.73
C ASP A 77 -20.43 3.32 -4.31
N LEU A 78 -20.18 4.58 -3.91
CA LEU A 78 -20.82 5.74 -4.55
C LEU A 78 -20.46 5.89 -6.02
N HIS A 79 -19.24 5.51 -6.40
CA HIS A 79 -18.85 5.52 -7.80
C HIS A 79 -19.64 4.47 -8.60
N VAL A 80 -19.85 3.27 -8.06
CA VAL A 80 -20.68 2.23 -8.67
C VAL A 80 -22.15 2.69 -8.74
N LEU A 81 -22.69 3.26 -7.67
CA LEU A 81 -24.06 3.77 -7.63
C LEU A 81 -24.29 4.86 -8.68
N ARG A 82 -23.39 5.83 -8.77
CA ARG A 82 -23.44 6.88 -9.80
C ARG A 82 -23.51 6.29 -11.20
N ARG A 83 -22.68 5.29 -11.53
CA ARG A 83 -22.71 4.65 -12.85
C ARG A 83 -24.02 3.93 -13.12
N ARG A 84 -24.64 3.32 -12.11
CA ARG A 84 -25.95 2.66 -12.24
C ARG A 84 -27.03 3.69 -12.52
N LEU A 85 -27.01 4.81 -11.80
CA LEU A 85 -27.95 5.92 -11.99
C LEU A 85 -27.81 6.56 -13.38
N GLU A 86 -26.57 6.84 -13.81
CA GLU A 86 -26.28 7.35 -15.17
C GLU A 86 -26.76 6.38 -16.28
N ALA A 87 -26.75 5.06 -16.02
CA ALA A 87 -27.25 4.07 -16.97
C ALA A 87 -28.79 3.96 -17.01
N MET A 88 -29.49 4.38 -15.94
CA MET A 88 -30.95 4.35 -15.86
C MET A 88 -31.61 5.53 -16.60
N ASP A 89 -30.86 6.61 -16.85
CA ASP A 89 -31.33 7.92 -17.33
C ASP A 89 -31.88 7.97 -18.77
N SER A 90 -32.14 6.83 -19.41
CA SER A 90 -32.54 6.82 -20.82
C SER A 90 -34.05 6.90 -21.07
N ARG A 91 -34.93 6.87 -20.06
CA ARG A 91 -36.38 6.66 -20.28
C ARG A 91 -37.39 7.33 -19.33
N SER A 92 -36.96 8.07 -18.33
CA SER A 92 -37.87 8.50 -17.26
C SER A 92 -37.74 10.00 -17.04
N GLY A 93 -38.84 10.74 -17.19
CA GLY A 93 -38.96 12.20 -16.98
C GLY A 93 -38.68 12.67 -15.54
N ILE A 94 -37.57 12.22 -14.97
CA ILE A 94 -37.06 12.45 -13.61
C ILE A 94 -35.66 13.09 -13.66
N GLU A 95 -35.32 13.75 -14.76
CA GLU A 95 -33.99 14.32 -15.02
C GLU A 95 -33.55 15.26 -13.89
N ALA A 96 -34.48 16.10 -13.38
CA ALA A 96 -34.21 17.00 -12.28
C ALA A 96 -33.89 16.27 -10.96
N GLU A 97 -34.62 15.19 -10.66
CA GLU A 97 -34.38 14.38 -9.46
C GLU A 97 -33.05 13.61 -9.58
N LEU A 98 -32.77 13.06 -10.76
CA LEU A 98 -31.51 12.38 -11.01
C LEU A 98 -30.32 13.35 -10.89
N GLU A 99 -30.42 14.54 -11.47
CA GLU A 99 -29.38 15.56 -11.38
C GLU A 99 -29.09 15.92 -9.92
N ALA A 100 -30.15 16.10 -9.10
CA ALA A 100 -30.01 16.34 -7.67
C ALA A 100 -29.27 15.18 -6.95
N ARG A 101 -29.63 13.93 -7.25
CA ARG A 101 -28.96 12.74 -6.69
C ARG A 101 -27.49 12.66 -7.10
N LEU A 102 -27.17 12.93 -8.37
CA LEU A 102 -25.79 12.93 -8.88
C LEU A 102 -24.94 14.03 -8.22
N LYS A 103 -25.52 15.21 -7.97
CA LYS A 103 -24.88 16.30 -7.21
C LYS A 103 -24.58 15.86 -5.78
N MET A 104 -25.55 15.26 -5.08
CA MET A 104 -25.36 14.74 -3.71
C MET A 104 -24.25 13.68 -3.64
N ILE A 105 -24.23 12.74 -4.60
CA ILE A 105 -23.17 11.73 -4.69
C ILE A 105 -21.80 12.37 -4.84
N THR A 106 -21.68 13.38 -5.71
CA THR A 106 -20.41 14.08 -5.96
C THR A 106 -19.89 14.76 -4.69
N VAL A 107 -20.73 15.55 -4.00
CA VAL A 107 -20.37 16.19 -2.73
C VAL A 107 -19.89 15.17 -1.70
N ARG A 108 -20.59 14.04 -1.59
CA ARG A 108 -20.19 12.98 -0.66
C ARG A 108 -18.88 12.30 -1.06
N GLN A 109 -18.64 12.08 -2.35
CA GLN A 109 -17.38 11.53 -2.84
C GLN A 109 -16.20 12.45 -2.52
N ASP A 110 -16.36 13.75 -2.68
CA ASP A 110 -15.32 14.74 -2.35
C ASP A 110 -15.00 14.72 -0.85
N ALA A 111 -16.03 14.67 0.00
CA ALA A 111 -15.85 14.53 1.45
C ALA A 111 -15.11 13.23 1.83
N LEU A 112 -15.43 12.11 1.18
CA LEU A 112 -14.74 10.83 1.41
C LEU A 112 -13.31 10.84 0.89
N ALA A 113 -13.05 11.51 -0.24
CA ALA A 113 -11.71 11.70 -0.77
C ALA A 113 -10.84 12.52 0.20
N ALA A 114 -11.39 13.59 0.78
CA ALA A 114 -10.71 14.38 1.80
C ALA A 114 -10.42 13.56 3.08
N LYS A 115 -11.37 12.73 3.53
CA LYS A 115 -11.15 11.79 4.65
C LYS A 115 -10.05 10.78 4.35
N ALA A 116 -10.04 10.20 3.17
CA ALA A 116 -9.00 9.27 2.73
C ALA A 116 -7.63 9.97 2.65
N LEU A 117 -7.59 11.21 2.16
CA LEU A 117 -6.38 12.06 2.16
C LEU A 117 -5.82 12.28 3.56
N ALA A 118 -6.67 12.70 4.50
CA ALA A 118 -6.25 12.92 5.87
C ALA A 118 -5.77 11.63 6.55
N ALA A 119 -6.47 10.50 6.35
CA ALA A 119 -6.07 9.21 6.90
C ALA A 119 -4.75 8.70 6.29
N GLY A 120 -4.61 8.75 4.97
CA GLY A 120 -3.38 8.38 4.26
C GLY A 120 -2.19 9.25 4.65
N GLY A 121 -2.37 10.55 4.78
CA GLY A 121 -1.32 11.48 5.22
C GLY A 121 -0.83 11.21 6.65
N ARG A 122 -1.71 10.74 7.55
CA ARG A 122 -1.29 10.29 8.89
C ARG A 122 -0.48 9.00 8.83
N LEU A 123 -0.89 8.03 8.02
CA LEU A 123 -0.27 6.71 7.90
C LEU A 123 1.09 6.72 7.20
N PHE A 124 1.22 7.53 6.14
CA PHE A 124 2.38 7.53 5.25
C PHE A 124 3.28 8.75 5.40
N ARG A 125 3.07 9.58 6.44
CA ARG A 125 4.09 10.55 6.85
C ARG A 125 5.31 9.76 7.33
N THR A 126 6.30 9.63 6.46
CA THR A 126 7.65 9.26 6.87
C THR A 126 8.14 10.29 7.88
N ARG A 127 8.47 9.86 9.09
CA ARG A 127 9.30 10.66 10.00
C ARG A 127 10.65 10.79 9.31
N ALA A 128 10.95 11.96 8.73
CA ALA A 128 12.22 12.22 8.07
C ALA A 128 13.41 12.36 9.05
N ALA A 129 13.21 12.10 10.35
CA ALA A 129 14.24 12.29 11.36
C ALA A 129 14.04 11.29 12.51
N ALA A 130 14.61 10.11 12.33
CA ALA A 130 15.12 9.28 13.42
C ALA A 130 16.23 8.40 12.84
N HIS A 131 17.28 9.04 12.31
CA HIS A 131 18.59 8.42 12.32
C HIS A 131 18.92 8.20 13.80
N HIS A 132 18.68 6.99 14.30
CA HIS A 132 19.29 6.56 15.54
C HIS A 132 20.78 6.36 15.22
N PRO A 133 21.71 7.08 15.87
CA PRO A 133 23.14 6.98 15.54
C PRO A 133 23.73 5.58 15.81
N ASP A 134 23.06 4.74 16.61
CA ASP A 134 23.63 3.45 17.04
C ASP A 134 23.27 2.21 16.20
N PHE A 135 22.59 2.35 15.05
CA PHE A 135 22.42 1.23 14.13
C PHE A 135 23.37 1.39 12.94
N PRO A 136 24.60 0.82 12.98
CA PRO A 136 25.47 0.81 11.83
C PRO A 136 24.79 0.02 10.70
N ASN A 137 24.57 0.73 9.60
CA ASN A 137 24.08 0.24 8.32
C ASN A 137 25.14 -0.64 7.62
N ALA A 138 25.65 -1.65 8.32
CA ALA A 138 26.77 -2.50 7.86
C ALA A 138 26.30 -3.83 7.24
N ALA A 139 24.99 -4.08 7.17
CA ALA A 139 24.44 -5.35 6.67
C ALA A 139 24.08 -5.34 5.17
N LEU A 140 24.36 -4.27 4.43
CA LEU A 140 24.00 -4.17 3.00
C LEU A 140 25.17 -3.97 2.03
N ASP A 141 26.41 -3.86 2.52
CA ASP A 141 27.58 -3.97 1.64
C ASP A 141 28.01 -5.44 1.59
N GLY A 142 27.58 -6.12 0.53
CA GLY A 142 27.88 -7.51 0.21
C GLY A 142 29.38 -7.77 -0.06
N ARG A 143 30.22 -7.61 0.95
CA ARG A 143 31.55 -8.21 0.99
C ARG A 143 31.58 -9.26 2.09
N GLY A 144 31.74 -10.51 1.63
CA GLY A 144 31.65 -11.72 2.41
C GLY A 144 32.44 -11.68 3.71
N ARG A 145 31.78 -12.12 4.77
CA ARG A 145 32.45 -12.65 5.95
C ARG A 145 31.75 -13.94 6.29
N ASP A 146 32.42 -15.01 5.93
CA ASP A 146 32.04 -16.39 6.23
C ASP A 146 32.02 -16.52 7.77
N PRO A 147 30.89 -16.83 8.41
CA PRO A 147 30.83 -16.91 9.87
C PRO A 147 31.45 -18.20 10.43
N PHE A 148 31.95 -19.09 9.56
CA PHE A 148 32.62 -20.32 9.93
C PHE A 148 34.02 -20.35 9.31
N GLY A 149 34.95 -19.63 9.95
CA GLY A 149 36.37 -19.75 9.68
C GLY A 149 36.85 -21.18 9.98
N SER A 150 36.91 -22.00 8.94
CA SER A 150 37.61 -23.28 8.95
C SER A 150 39.12 -23.01 9.02
N SER A 151 39.68 -23.06 10.23
CA SER A 151 41.12 -23.09 10.44
C SER A 151 41.58 -24.55 10.48
N ALA A 152 41.83 -25.12 9.30
CA ALA A 152 42.63 -26.32 9.17
C ALA A 152 44.11 -25.92 9.27
N ALA A 153 44.70 -26.18 10.45
CA ALA A 153 46.13 -26.01 10.67
C ALA A 153 46.92 -27.03 9.83
N VAL A 154 47.57 -26.55 8.78
CA VAL A 154 48.62 -27.26 8.05
C VAL A 154 49.88 -27.27 8.93
N ARG A 155 50.36 -28.46 9.31
CA ARG A 155 51.67 -28.65 9.95
C ARG A 155 52.77 -28.43 8.90
N PRO A 156 53.81 -27.62 9.17
CA PRO A 156 55.07 -27.78 8.46
C PRO A 156 55.88 -28.92 9.10
N ALA A 157 56.28 -29.87 8.27
CA ALA A 157 57.38 -30.79 8.55
C ALA A 157 58.69 -29.99 8.50
N ALA A 158 59.61 -30.30 9.41
CA ALA A 158 60.99 -29.83 9.39
C ALA A 158 61.90 -31.04 9.69
N PRO A 159 63.19 -30.96 9.30
CA PRO A 159 63.91 -31.97 8.53
C PRO A 159 64.32 -33.23 9.31
#